data_AF-A0AAW7ZGG9-F1
#
_entry.id   AF-A0AAW7ZGG9-F1
#
_cell.length_a   1.000
_cell.length_b   1.000
_cell.length_c   1.000
_cell.angle_alpha   90.00
_cell.angle_beta   90.00
_cell.angle_gamma   90.00
#
_symmetry.space_group_name_H-M   'P 1'
#
loop_
_entity.id
_entity.type
_entity.pdbx_description
1 polymer ?
#
loop_
_entity_poly.entity_id
_entity_poly.type
_entity_poly.pdbx_seq_one_letter_code
_entity_poly.pdbx_strand_id
1 'polypeptide(L)' 'MSEINPSVKMFEPYPVGDLVVYITGPERGSVIESDCRWELTTTLSSCDCCTFRWYSRRDPSYKCRHILALRQVLGLK' A
#
# COMPACT_ATOMS: atom_id res chain seq x y z
N MET A 1 19.49 1.20 -1.59
CA MET A 1 18.77 0.76 -0.39
C MET A 1 17.92 1.95 0.03
N SER A 2 16.61 1.86 -0.16
CA SER A 2 15.70 2.98 0.06
C SER A 2 15.52 3.20 1.55
N GLU A 3 15.83 4.40 2.03
CA GLU A 3 15.71 4.77 3.44
C GLU A 3 14.23 4.81 3.82
N ILE A 4 13.77 3.81 4.56
CA ILE A 4 12.42 3.79 5.15
C ILE A 4 12.37 4.92 6.17
N ASN A 5 11.37 5.80 6.05
CA ASN A 5 11.25 6.99 6.88
C ASN A 5 11.15 6.59 8.38
N PRO A 6 12.15 6.94 9.23
CA PRO A 6 12.25 6.44 10.61
C PRO A 6 11.13 6.95 11.53
N SER A 7 10.32 7.92 11.07
CA SER A 7 9.18 8.48 11.79
C SER A 7 7.89 7.65 11.65
N VAL A 8 7.88 6.62 10.80
CA VAL A 8 6.70 5.79 10.56
C VAL A 8 6.58 4.76 11.67
N LYS A 9 5.48 4.81 12.42
CA LYS A 9 5.17 3.87 13.48
C LYS A 9 4.37 2.70 12.92
N MET A 10 4.76 1.49 13.34
CA MET A 10 4.03 0.29 12.98
C MET A 10 2.67 0.24 13.66
N PHE A 11 1.69 -0.35 12.99
CA PHE A 11 0.32 -0.55 13.47
C PHE A 11 -0.47 0.73 13.78
N GLU A 12 0.03 1.91 13.42
CA GLU A 12 -0.74 3.15 13.44
C GLU A 12 -1.49 3.35 12.12
N PRO A 13 -2.72 3.92 12.15
CA PRO A 13 -3.48 4.24 10.94
C PRO A 13 -2.96 5.51 10.27
N TYR A 14 -2.64 5.42 8.99
CA TYR A 14 -2.28 6.56 8.15
C TYR A 14 -3.34 6.80 7.07
N PRO A 15 -4.10 7.90 7.15
CA PRO A 15 -5.09 8.24 6.12
C PRO A 15 -4.39 8.73 4.83
N VAL A 16 -4.77 8.16 3.69
CA VAL A 16 -4.28 8.51 2.36
C VAL A 16 -5.46 8.60 1.40
N GLY A 17 -6.04 9.79 1.24
CA GLY A 17 -7.28 9.97 0.49
C GLY A 17 -8.41 9.12 1.08
N ASP A 18 -9.00 8.24 0.27
CA ASP A 18 -10.05 7.31 0.66
C ASP A 18 -9.52 5.96 1.20
N LEU A 19 -8.25 5.89 1.58
CA LEU A 19 -7.61 4.68 2.09
C LEU A 19 -7.04 4.93 3.49
N VAL A 20 -7.04 3.89 4.32
CA VAL A 20 -6.31 3.85 5.58
C VAL A 20 -5.21 2.81 5.47
N VAL A 21 -3.97 3.21 5.69
CA VAL A 21 -2.79 2.35 5.59
C VAL A 21 -2.26 2.06 6.99
N TYR A 22 -2.07 0.79 7.31
CA TYR A 22 -1.39 0.31 8.50
C TYR A 22 -0.06 -0.30 8.11
N ILE A 23 1.02 0.18 8.69
CA ILE A 23 2.36 -0.35 8.41
C ILE A 23 2.58 -1.58 9.27
N THR A 24 2.71 -2.73 8.62
CA THR A 24 2.85 -4.05 9.28
C THR A 24 4.25 -4.63 9.16
N GLY A 25 5.14 -3.96 8.41
CA GLY A 25 6.55 -4.29 8.30
C GLY A 25 7.32 -3.23 7.48
N PRO A 26 8.63 -3.41 7.27
CA PRO A 26 9.49 -2.42 6.60
C PRO A 26 9.02 -2.03 5.20
N GLU A 27 8.51 -3.00 4.43
CA GLU A 27 8.05 -2.81 3.05
C GLU A 27 6.62 -3.32 2.85
N ARG A 28 5.89 -3.53 3.95
CA ARG A 28 4.58 -4.19 3.97
C ARG A 28 3.58 -3.36 4.76
N GLY A 29 2.36 -3.29 4.26
CA GLY A 29 1.25 -2.67 4.95
C GLY A 29 -0.07 -3.38 4.67
N SER A 30 -1.03 -3.18 5.57
CA SER A 30 -2.44 -3.44 5.34
C SER A 30 -3.10 -2.16 4.85
N VAL A 31 -3.87 -2.22 3.77
CA VAL A 31 -4.58 -1.09 3.20
C VAL A 31 -6.07 -1.38 3.26
N ILE A 32 -6.80 -0.52 3.94
CA ILE A 32 -8.25 -0.62 4.14
C ILE A 32 -8.90 0.48 3.32
N GLU A 33 -9.91 0.14 2.52
CA GLU A 33 -10.73 1.15 1.84
C GLU A 33 -11.64 1.87 2.85
N SER A 34 -11.94 3.14 2.61
CA SER A 34 -12.78 3.96 3.50
C SER A 34 -14.21 3.43 3.67
N ASP A 35 -14.66 2.54 2.78
CA ASP A 35 -15.91 1.78 2.91
C ASP A 35 -15.81 0.54 3.83
N CYS A 36 -14.64 0.33 4.46
CA CYS A 36 -14.27 -0.76 5.36
C CYS A 36 -14.51 -2.17 4.81
N ARG A 37 -14.76 -2.31 3.50
CA ARG A 37 -15.21 -3.57 2.91
C ARG A 37 -14.07 -4.52 2.59
N TRP A 38 -12.86 -3.99 2.40
CA TRP A 38 -11.70 -4.73 1.96
C TRP A 38 -10.47 -4.33 2.76
N GLU A 39 -9.92 -5.28 3.49
CA GLU A 39 -8.58 -5.20 4.05
C GLU A 39 -7.62 -5.97 3.15
N LEU A 40 -6.62 -5.27 2.61
CA LEU A 40 -5.73 -5.78 1.58
C LEU A 40 -4.27 -5.72 2.04
N THR A 41 -3.57 -6.85 2.00
CA THR A 41 -2.12 -6.81 2.18
C THR A 41 -1.45 -6.26 0.93
N THR A 42 -0.51 -5.34 1.14
CA THR A 42 0.25 -4.68 0.09
C THR A 42 1.73 -4.61 0.47
N THR A 43 2.61 -4.77 -0.52
CA THR A 43 4.05 -4.50 -0.44
C THR A 43 4.42 -3.38 -1.40
N LEU A 44 5.71 -2.99 -1.43
CA LEU A 44 6.20 -1.98 -2.38
C LEU A 44 6.03 -2.38 -3.85
N SER A 45 5.81 -3.65 -4.17
CA SER A 45 5.75 -4.18 -5.55
C SER A 45 4.56 -5.10 -5.83
N SER A 46 3.78 -5.48 -4.82
CA SER A 46 2.66 -6.40 -4.95
C SER A 46 1.46 -5.96 -4.11
N CYS A 47 0.27 -6.34 -4.53
CA CYS A 47 -0.97 -6.09 -3.78
C CYS A 47 -1.96 -7.24 -3.99
N ASP A 48 -2.65 -7.64 -2.93
CA ASP A 48 -3.65 -8.71 -3.00
C ASP A 48 -4.95 -8.29 -3.70
N CYS A 49 -5.11 -6.99 -4.01
CA CYS A 49 -6.32 -6.51 -4.66
C CYS A 49 -6.50 -7.16 -6.04
N CYS A 50 -7.76 -7.50 -6.35
CA CYS A 50 -8.12 -8.11 -7.63
C CYS A 50 -7.61 -7.28 -8.80
N THR A 51 -7.75 -5.95 -8.76
CA THR A 51 -7.31 -5.07 -9.84
C THR A 51 -5.83 -5.25 -10.17
N PHE A 52 -4.95 -5.28 -9.17
CA PHE A 52 -3.53 -5.54 -9.40
C PHE A 52 -3.29 -6.94 -9.96
N ARG A 53 -3.90 -7.97 -9.37
CA ARG A 53 -3.72 -9.38 -9.80
C ARG A 53 -4.12 -9.62 -11.25
N TRP A 54 -5.20 -8.99 -11.71
CA TRP A 54 -5.71 -9.14 -13.07
C TRP A 54 -4.97 -8.24 -14.07
N TYR A 55 -4.74 -6.97 -13.74
CA TYR A 55 -4.16 -6.02 -14.68
C TYR A 55 -2.64 -6.13 -14.80
N SER A 56 -1.91 -6.48 -13.73
CA SER A 56 -0.44 -6.59 -13.78
C SER A 56 0.06 -7.65 -14.77
N ARG A 57 -0.75 -8.66 -15.06
CA ARG A 57 -0.46 -9.68 -16.08
C ARG A 57 -0.58 -9.15 -17.51
N ARG A 58 -1.42 -8.13 -17.72
CA ARG A 58 -1.70 -7.54 -19.02
C ARG A 58 -0.84 -6.31 -19.28
N ASP A 59 -0.59 -5.53 -18.25
CA ASP A 59 0.19 -4.29 -18.30
C ASP A 59 1.19 -4.26 -17.13
N PRO A 60 2.48 -4.54 -17.41
CA PRO A 60 3.55 -4.44 -16.41
C PRO A 60 3.73 -3.02 -15.84
N SER A 61 3.22 -1.99 -16.52
CA SER A 61 3.29 -0.59 -16.08
C SER A 61 2.10 -0.14 -15.22
N TYR A 62 1.14 -1.03 -14.98
CA TYR A 62 -0.05 -0.75 -14.18
C TYR A 62 0.31 -0.26 -12.76
N LYS A 63 -0.23 0.89 -12.37
CA LYS A 63 0.00 1.50 -11.04
C LYS A 63 -1.17 1.22 -10.11
N CYS A 64 -1.02 0.26 -9.21
CA CYS A 64 -2.03 -0.04 -8.19
C CYS A 64 -2.12 1.09 -7.14
N ARG A 65 -3.31 1.63 -6.90
CA ARG A 65 -3.53 2.69 -5.90
C ARG A 65 -3.10 2.29 -4.48
N HIS A 66 -3.25 1.02 -4.09
CA HIS A 66 -2.88 0.56 -2.74
C HIS A 66 -1.35 0.54 -2.56
N ILE A 67 -0.61 0.14 -3.60
CA ILE A 67 0.87 0.18 -3.60
C ILE A 67 1.33 1.64 -3.51
N LEU A 68 0.69 2.53 -4.27
CA LEU A 68 0.99 3.96 -4.22
C LEU A 68 0.72 4.56 -2.84
N ALA A 69 -0.40 4.18 -2.20
CA ALA A 69 -0.73 4.65 -0.86
C ALA A 69 0.32 4.18 0.18
N LEU A 70 0.74 2.91 0.12
CA LEU A 70 1.80 2.40 0.98
C LEU A 70 3.12 3.16 0.77
N ARG A 71 3.52 3.37 -0.49
CA ARG A 71 4.72 4.14 -0.83
C ARG A 71 4.68 5.56 -0.28
N GLN A 72 3.53 6.23 -0.40
CA GLN A 72 3.34 7.58 0.14
C GLN A 72 3.55 7.63 1.65
N VAL A 73 3.00 6.69 2.42
CA VAL A 73 3.20 6.62 3.88
C VAL A 73 4.67 6.36 4.23
N LEU A 74 5.33 5.50 3.48
CA LEU A 74 6.75 5.18 3.67
C LEU A 74 7.69 6.28 3.15
N GLY A 75 7.17 7.36 2.53
CA GLY A 75 7.97 8.46 1.98
C GLY A 75 8.66 8.15 0.66
N LEU A 76 8.24 7.08 -0.03
CA LEU A 76 8.77 6.65 -1.32
C LEU A 76 7.94 7.31 -2.44
N LYS A 77 8.59 8.09 -3.32
CA LYS A 77 7.96 8.74 -4.48
C LYS A 77 7.95 7.83 -5.71
#